data_AF-A0A8D0F8E2-F1
#
_entry.id   AF-A0A8D0F8E2-F1
#
_cell.length_a   1.000
_cell.length_b   1.000
_cell.length_c   1.000
_cell.angle_alpha   90.00
_cell.angle_beta   90.00
_cell.angle_gamma   90.00
#
_symmetry.space_group_name_H-M   'P 1'
#
loop_
_entity.id
_entity.type
_entity.pdbx_description
1 polymer ?
#
loop_
_entity_poly.entity_id
_entity_poly.type
_entity_poly.pdbx_seq_one_letter_code
_entity_poly.pdbx_strand_id
1 'polypeptide(L)'
;MPLAAMRLLPLLILLALCWPAHGAWDSCGGTCGLRPVAAHSGTSRVVGGTDAQPGAWPWIVSIQDPYAAGTGHICGGSLISSQWVLTAAHCFTKVHPVHITMWRVVIGATQLTHLGPEAQVRNIKRLLVHEHYSSISEENDIALLELDQPVQCSYYVQLACVPDASLRVSELATCYVSGWGSTTARGECPAGGQGPPHQR
;
A
#
# COMPACT_ATOMS: atom_id res chain seq x y z
N MET A 1 -43.71 -24.41 -43.85
CA MET A 1 -44.03 -23.84 -42.52
C MET A 1 -42.97 -24.29 -41.54
N PRO A 2 -41.98 -23.44 -41.18
CA PRO A 2 -40.88 -23.85 -40.31
C PRO A 2 -41.22 -23.57 -38.84
N LEU A 3 -41.56 -24.60 -38.06
CA LEU A 3 -41.57 -24.56 -36.60
C LEU A 3 -40.26 -25.15 -36.08
N ALA A 4 -39.19 -24.35 -36.04
CA ALA A 4 -37.94 -24.77 -35.42
C ALA A 4 -37.15 -23.60 -34.80
N ALA A 5 -37.83 -22.52 -34.36
CA ALA A 5 -37.17 -21.32 -33.82
C ALA A 5 -37.51 -20.99 -32.37
N MET A 6 -38.20 -21.88 -31.62
CA MET A 6 -38.76 -21.52 -30.32
C MET A 6 -38.32 -22.43 -29.16
N ARG A 7 -37.02 -22.75 -29.09
CA ARG A 7 -36.42 -23.47 -27.95
C ARG A 7 -35.07 -22.95 -27.47
N LEU A 8 -34.64 -21.76 -27.92
CA LEU A 8 -33.39 -21.13 -27.44
C LEU A 8 -33.63 -20.01 -26.41
N LEU A 9 -34.86 -19.50 -26.31
CA LEU A 9 -35.22 -18.45 -25.34
C LEU A 9 -35.02 -18.84 -23.86
N PRO A 10 -35.29 -20.08 -23.41
CA PRO A 10 -35.08 -20.46 -22.01
C PRO A 10 -33.60 -20.55 -21.63
N LEU A 11 -32.73 -20.90 -22.58
CA LEU A 11 -31.28 -20.99 -22.37
C LEU A 11 -30.64 -19.61 -22.20
N LEU A 12 -31.16 -18.59 -22.90
CA LEU A 12 -30.70 -17.21 -22.78
C LEU A 12 -31.09 -16.58 -21.44
N ILE A 13 -32.20 -16.98 -20.84
CA ILE A 13 -32.65 -16.51 -19.51
C ILE A 13 -31.76 -17.11 -18.39
N LEU A 14 -31.32 -18.37 -18.53
CA LEU A 14 -30.38 -19.00 -17.58
C LEU A 14 -28.98 -18.36 -17.60
N LEU A 15 -28.52 -17.90 -18.77
CA LEU A 15 -27.23 -17.20 -18.90
C LEU A 15 -27.28 -15.76 -18.35
N ALA A 16 -28.45 -15.12 -18.31
CA ALA A 16 -28.62 -13.79 -17.72
C ALA A 16 -28.70 -13.81 -16.18
N LEU A 17 -29.02 -14.96 -15.57
CA LEU A 17 -29.02 -15.14 -14.10
C LEU A 17 -27.64 -15.51 -13.54
N CYS A 18 -26.71 -15.94 -14.40
CA CYS A 18 -25.29 -15.94 -14.11
C CYS A 18 -24.68 -14.63 -14.59
N TRP A 19 -25.23 -13.47 -14.18
CA TRP A 19 -24.37 -12.30 -14.07
C TRP A 19 -23.36 -12.69 -12.99
N PRO A 20 -22.05 -12.88 -13.30
CA PRO A 20 -21.08 -12.86 -12.24
C PRO A 20 -21.31 -11.51 -11.57
N ALA A 21 -21.87 -11.56 -10.36
CA ALA A 21 -21.74 -10.49 -9.42
C ALA A 21 -20.22 -10.36 -9.22
N HIS A 22 -19.58 -9.62 -10.10
CA HIS A 22 -18.42 -8.80 -9.78
C HIS A 22 -18.93 -7.74 -8.79
N GLY A 23 -19.53 -8.17 -7.68
CA GLY A 23 -19.75 -7.32 -6.54
C GLY A 23 -18.35 -6.86 -6.19
N ALA A 24 -18.09 -5.57 -6.25
CA ALA A 24 -16.79 -5.01 -5.93
C ALA A 24 -16.33 -5.66 -4.61
N TRP A 25 -15.24 -6.44 -4.67
CA TRP A 25 -14.65 -7.10 -3.49
C TRP A 25 -13.91 -6.03 -2.69
N ASP A 26 -14.60 -4.97 -2.28
CA ASP A 26 -14.05 -4.02 -1.33
C ASP A 26 -14.15 -4.62 0.06
N SER A 27 -13.24 -5.55 0.34
CA SER A 27 -13.05 -6.19 1.64
C SER A 27 -12.70 -5.18 2.75
N CYS A 28 -12.37 -3.94 2.37
CA CYS A 28 -11.92 -2.89 3.26
C CYS A 28 -13.05 -1.95 3.73
N GLY A 29 -14.29 -2.15 3.26
CA GLY A 29 -15.48 -1.47 3.78
C GLY A 29 -15.43 0.06 3.67
N GLY A 30 -14.58 0.63 2.82
CA GLY A 30 -14.43 2.07 2.59
C GLY A 30 -13.85 2.90 3.75
N THR A 31 -13.46 2.29 4.88
CA THR A 31 -12.86 3.00 6.03
C THR A 31 -11.34 3.05 5.94
N CYS A 32 -10.73 4.16 6.34
CA CYS A 32 -9.28 4.37 6.32
C CYS A 32 -8.75 4.91 7.66
N GLY A 33 -7.43 4.85 7.86
CA GLY A 33 -6.74 5.43 9.02
C GLY A 33 -6.87 4.60 10.30
N LEU A 34 -7.50 3.43 10.24
CA LEU A 34 -7.69 2.55 11.38
C LEU A 34 -6.39 1.80 11.70
N ARG A 35 -6.04 1.76 12.99
CA ARG A 35 -4.93 0.98 13.55
C ARG A 35 -5.44 0.01 14.62
N PRO A 36 -6.16 -1.07 14.24
CA PRO A 36 -6.86 -1.91 15.20
C PRO A 36 -5.93 -2.43 16.30
N VAL A 37 -4.75 -2.95 15.93
CA VAL A 37 -3.80 -3.50 16.91
C VAL A 37 -3.20 -2.42 17.82
N ALA A 38 -2.83 -1.26 17.29
CA ALA A 38 -2.24 -0.18 18.09
C ALA A 38 -3.26 0.42 19.10
N ALA A 39 -4.53 0.48 18.73
CA ALA A 39 -5.60 0.94 19.62
C ALA A 39 -5.81 0.00 20.82
N HIS A 40 -5.58 -1.30 20.65
CA HIS A 40 -5.75 -2.30 21.72
C HIS A 40 -4.53 -2.38 22.66
N SER A 41 -3.34 -2.05 22.17
CA SER A 41 -2.10 -2.20 22.93
C SER A 41 -1.74 -0.99 23.81
N GLY A 42 -2.50 0.11 23.75
CA GLY A 42 -2.28 1.31 24.58
C GLY A 42 -0.96 2.05 24.35
N THR A 43 -0.14 1.59 23.39
CA THR A 43 1.19 2.12 23.09
C THR A 43 1.11 3.09 21.92
N SER A 44 0.91 4.38 22.21
CA SER A 44 0.74 5.43 21.19
C SER A 44 2.06 6.03 20.67
N ARG A 45 3.23 5.51 21.07
CA ARG A 45 4.48 6.21 20.81
C ARG A 45 5.63 5.28 20.48
N VAL A 46 6.04 5.29 19.21
CA VAL A 46 7.37 4.90 18.76
C VAL A 46 8.05 6.15 18.23
N VAL A 47 9.07 6.62 18.93
CA VAL A 47 9.94 7.76 18.59
C VAL A 47 11.36 7.22 18.62
N GLY A 48 12.15 7.46 17.58
CA GLY A 48 13.58 7.10 17.56
C GLY A 48 13.94 5.75 16.91
N GLY A 49 13.07 5.15 16.11
CA GLY A 49 13.45 3.99 15.28
C GLY A 49 13.49 2.64 16.00
N THR A 50 12.67 2.45 17.04
CA THR A 50 12.46 1.12 17.64
C THR A 50 11.54 0.27 16.78
N ASP A 51 11.70 -1.05 16.86
CA ASP A 51 10.85 -2.01 16.12
C ASP A 51 9.36 -1.78 16.37
N ALA A 52 8.59 -1.73 15.28
CA ALA A 52 7.15 -1.61 15.34
C ALA A 52 6.51 -2.95 15.73
N GLN A 53 5.47 -2.88 16.56
CA GLN A 53 4.66 -4.06 16.84
C GLN A 53 3.95 -4.55 15.58
N PRO A 54 3.69 -5.86 15.44
CA PRO A 54 2.90 -6.38 14.33
C PRO A 54 1.55 -5.68 14.20
N GLY A 55 1.21 -5.24 12.99
CA GLY A 55 -0.04 -4.52 12.72
C GLY A 55 -0.08 -3.08 13.23
N ALA A 56 1.04 -2.54 13.75
CA ALA A 56 1.08 -1.14 14.18
C ALA A 56 0.86 -0.17 13.02
N TRP A 57 1.26 -0.51 11.79
CA TRP A 57 1.09 0.33 10.60
C TRP A 57 0.43 -0.49 9.49
N PRO A 58 -0.89 -0.73 9.56
CA PRO A 58 -1.56 -1.75 8.73
C PRO A 58 -1.68 -1.39 7.24
N TRP A 59 -1.36 -0.15 6.86
CA TRP A 59 -1.30 0.29 5.46
C TRP A 59 0.11 0.28 4.86
N ILE A 60 1.15 0.04 5.67
CA ILE A 60 2.53 0.06 5.14
C ILE A 60 2.74 -1.12 4.21
N VAL A 61 3.37 -0.86 3.07
CA VAL A 61 3.75 -1.90 2.12
C VAL A 61 5.24 -1.89 1.84
N SER A 62 5.78 -3.07 1.56
CA SER A 62 7.12 -3.25 0.99
C SER A 62 6.98 -3.53 -0.50
N ILE A 63 7.56 -2.67 -1.33
CA ILE A 63 7.70 -2.88 -2.77
C ILE A 63 9.01 -3.66 -3.00
N GLN A 64 8.94 -4.75 -3.75
CA GLN A 64 10.06 -5.66 -3.92
C GLN A 64 10.39 -5.94 -5.39
N ASP A 65 11.66 -5.78 -5.71
CA ASP A 65 12.27 -6.20 -6.97
C ASP A 65 12.77 -7.64 -6.83
N PRO A 66 12.27 -8.61 -7.62
CA PRO A 66 12.73 -9.99 -7.56
C PRO A 66 14.21 -10.16 -7.95
N TYR A 67 14.82 -9.18 -8.61
CA TYR A 67 16.23 -9.20 -8.99
C TYR A 67 17.15 -8.54 -7.97
N ALA A 68 16.60 -7.85 -6.95
CA ALA A 68 17.39 -7.29 -5.87
C ALA A 68 17.77 -8.37 -4.84
N ALA A 69 18.93 -8.19 -4.21
CA ALA A 69 19.44 -9.13 -3.21
C ALA A 69 18.58 -9.13 -1.92
N GLY A 70 18.70 -10.21 -1.14
CA GLY A 70 18.03 -10.33 0.16
C GLY A 70 16.52 -10.48 0.03
N THR A 71 15.76 -9.65 0.74
CA THR A 71 14.29 -9.67 0.70
C THR A 71 13.72 -9.06 -0.59
N GLY A 72 14.57 -8.44 -1.41
CA GLY A 72 14.18 -7.68 -2.59
C GLY A 72 13.55 -6.32 -2.29
N HIS A 73 13.47 -5.89 -1.01
CA HIS A 73 12.90 -4.60 -0.64
C HIS A 73 13.67 -3.43 -1.26
N ILE A 74 12.97 -2.60 -2.04
CA ILE A 74 13.56 -1.41 -2.67
C ILE A 74 12.91 -0.12 -2.17
N CYS A 75 11.60 -0.12 -1.90
CA CYS A 75 10.87 1.04 -1.41
C CYS A 75 9.68 0.67 -0.52
N GLY A 76 9.23 1.65 0.26
CA GLY A 76 7.96 1.60 0.98
C GLY A 76 6.79 2.18 0.17
N GLY A 77 5.59 2.01 0.67
CA GLY A 77 4.39 2.69 0.18
C GLY A 77 3.26 2.61 1.21
N SER A 78 2.12 3.22 0.86
CA SER A 78 0.89 3.15 1.65
C SER A 78 -0.25 2.62 0.81
N LEU A 79 -0.96 1.60 1.31
CA LEU A 79 -2.19 1.12 0.72
C LEU A 79 -3.30 2.16 0.91
N ILE A 80 -3.82 2.75 -0.17
CA ILE A 80 -4.85 3.80 -0.12
C ILE A 80 -6.23 3.30 -0.59
N SER A 81 -6.28 2.14 -1.24
CA SER A 81 -7.49 1.36 -1.48
C SER A 81 -7.14 -0.12 -1.56
N SER A 82 -8.12 -1.01 -1.64
CA SER A 82 -7.87 -2.46 -1.73
C SER A 82 -6.98 -2.86 -2.93
N GLN A 83 -6.86 -2.03 -3.97
CA GLN A 83 -6.03 -2.30 -5.16
C GLN A 83 -5.01 -1.21 -5.50
N TRP A 84 -4.87 -0.16 -4.68
CA TRP A 84 -3.97 0.94 -5.00
C TRP A 84 -3.00 1.25 -3.87
N VAL A 85 -1.73 1.34 -4.22
CA VAL A 85 -0.64 1.77 -3.35
C VAL A 85 -0.12 3.12 -3.81
N LEU A 86 0.02 4.05 -2.87
CA LEU A 86 0.73 5.31 -3.03
C LEU A 86 2.19 5.14 -2.64
N THR A 87 3.11 5.64 -3.46
CA THR A 87 4.56 5.56 -3.24
C THR A 87 5.28 6.72 -3.93
N ALA A 88 6.61 6.72 -3.91
CA ALA A 88 7.45 7.72 -4.55
C ALA A 88 7.78 7.33 -6.00
N ALA A 89 7.91 8.32 -6.88
CA ALA A 89 8.28 8.12 -8.27
C ALA A 89 9.76 7.73 -8.43
N HIS A 90 10.64 8.25 -7.57
CA HIS A 90 12.08 8.02 -7.66
C HIS A 90 12.44 6.54 -7.56
N CYS A 91 11.62 5.74 -6.87
CA CYS A 91 11.72 4.30 -6.74
C CYS A 91 11.80 3.57 -8.09
N PHE A 92 11.26 4.17 -9.17
CA PHE A 92 11.12 3.53 -10.47
C PHE A 92 11.96 4.18 -11.58
N THR A 93 12.80 5.16 -11.27
CA THR A 93 13.61 5.91 -12.27
C THR A 93 14.55 5.02 -13.10
N LYS A 94 15.02 3.92 -12.53
CA LYS A 94 15.92 2.96 -13.20
C LYS A 94 15.21 1.68 -13.64
N VAL A 95 13.89 1.61 -13.47
CA VAL A 95 13.10 0.41 -13.74
C VAL A 95 12.57 0.48 -15.15
N HIS A 96 12.86 -0.56 -15.94
CA HIS A 96 12.20 -0.71 -17.24
C HIS A 96 10.72 -1.06 -17.02
N PRO A 97 9.76 -0.35 -17.65
CA PRO A 97 8.32 -0.57 -17.44
C PRO A 97 7.87 -2.01 -17.69
N VAL A 98 8.52 -2.73 -18.62
CA VAL A 98 8.24 -4.14 -18.93
C VAL A 98 8.47 -5.06 -17.73
N HIS A 99 9.34 -4.69 -16.79
CA HIS A 99 9.69 -5.52 -15.64
C HIS A 99 8.83 -5.25 -14.41
N ILE A 100 8.03 -4.17 -14.39
CA ILE A 100 7.26 -3.80 -13.19
C ILE A 100 6.24 -4.87 -12.82
N THR A 101 5.73 -5.64 -13.78
CA THR A 101 4.75 -6.70 -13.52
C THR A 101 5.32 -7.92 -12.81
N MET A 102 6.65 -8.06 -12.79
CA MET A 102 7.34 -9.08 -12.01
C MET A 102 7.62 -8.64 -10.57
N TRP A 103 7.48 -7.34 -10.29
CA TRP A 103 7.63 -6.81 -8.95
C TRP A 103 6.39 -7.12 -8.12
N ARG A 104 6.61 -7.23 -6.82
CA ARG A 104 5.55 -7.55 -5.87
C ARG A 104 5.45 -6.53 -4.75
N VAL A 105 4.24 -6.39 -4.24
CA VAL A 105 3.89 -5.63 -3.05
C VAL A 105 3.60 -6.63 -1.94
N VAL A 106 4.24 -6.43 -0.80
CA VAL A 106 4.00 -7.18 0.43
C VAL A 106 3.36 -6.26 1.47
N ILE A 107 2.24 -6.68 2.04
CA ILE A 107 1.48 -5.93 3.05
C ILE A 107 1.10 -6.85 4.21
N GLY A 108 0.89 -6.30 5.41
CA GLY A 108 0.58 -7.08 6.62
C GLY A 108 1.77 -7.80 7.25
N ALA A 109 2.97 -7.62 6.68
CA ALA A 109 4.21 -8.19 7.21
C ALA A 109 4.89 -7.21 8.17
N THR A 110 5.53 -7.74 9.22
CA THR A 110 6.42 -6.96 10.11
C THR A 110 7.89 -7.25 9.80
N GLN A 111 8.23 -8.51 9.54
CA GLN A 111 9.56 -8.94 9.11
C GLN A 111 9.51 -9.39 7.65
N LEU A 112 10.38 -8.85 6.80
CA LEU A 112 10.40 -9.19 5.37
C LEU A 112 11.13 -10.50 5.06
N THR A 113 11.96 -11.00 5.99
CA THR A 113 12.61 -12.31 5.91
C THR A 113 11.65 -13.46 6.24
N HIS A 114 10.63 -13.18 7.06
CA HIS A 114 9.61 -14.14 7.49
C HIS A 114 8.24 -13.44 7.59
N LEU A 115 7.48 -13.47 6.49
CA LEU A 115 6.28 -12.63 6.33
C LEU A 115 5.17 -12.87 7.36
N GLY A 116 5.08 -14.09 7.91
CA GLY A 116 4.00 -14.49 8.81
C GLY A 116 2.67 -14.74 8.09
N PRO A 117 1.66 -15.26 8.80
CA PRO A 117 0.39 -15.68 8.20
C PRO A 117 -0.52 -14.51 7.78
N GLU A 118 -0.31 -13.34 8.37
CA GLU A 118 -1.13 -12.14 8.12
C GLU A 118 -0.74 -11.41 6.82
N ALA A 119 0.43 -11.74 6.28
CA ALA A 119 0.98 -11.07 5.14
C ALA A 119 0.29 -11.48 3.85
N GLN A 120 0.06 -10.50 2.99
CA GLN A 120 -0.45 -10.70 1.64
C GLN A 120 0.56 -10.21 0.63
N VAL A 121 0.68 -10.97 -0.46
CA VAL A 121 1.54 -10.64 -1.59
C VAL A 121 0.67 -10.42 -2.81
N ARG A 122 0.91 -9.33 -3.53
CA ARG A 122 0.26 -8.99 -4.80
C ARG A 122 1.31 -8.61 -5.83
N ASN A 123 1.07 -8.92 -7.09
CA ASN A 123 1.92 -8.41 -8.16
C ASN A 123 1.45 -7.01 -8.56
N ILE A 124 2.35 -6.25 -9.18
CA ILE A 124 1.99 -4.95 -9.73
C ILE A 124 1.39 -5.16 -11.12
N LYS A 125 0.19 -4.63 -11.34
CA LYS A 125 -0.45 -4.61 -12.67
C LYS A 125 -0.02 -3.39 -13.48
N ARG A 126 0.05 -2.22 -12.83
CA ARG A 126 0.32 -0.94 -13.49
C ARG A 126 1.08 0.00 -12.55
N LEU A 127 2.06 0.71 -13.10
CA LEU A 127 2.72 1.84 -12.46
C LEU A 127 2.27 3.13 -13.13
N LEU A 128 1.91 4.13 -12.33
CA LEU A 128 1.60 5.48 -12.75
C LEU A 128 2.52 6.45 -12.04
N VAL A 129 3.55 6.92 -12.74
CA VAL A 129 4.40 8.01 -12.26
C VAL A 129 3.69 9.32 -12.56
N HIS A 130 3.77 10.28 -11.64
CA HIS A 130 3.24 11.62 -11.87
C HIS A 130 3.81 12.22 -13.16
N GLU A 131 2.95 12.77 -14.01
CA GLU A 131 3.32 13.23 -15.36
C GLU A 131 4.37 14.36 -15.36
N HIS A 132 4.44 15.12 -14.27
CA HIS A 132 5.42 16.19 -14.05
C HIS A 132 6.54 15.82 -13.08
N TYR A 133 6.76 14.53 -12.81
CA TYR A 133 7.90 14.10 -12.00
C TYR A 133 9.23 14.47 -12.68
N SER A 134 10.14 15.07 -11.91
CA SER A 134 11.49 15.43 -12.37
C SER A 134 12.55 14.73 -11.54
N SER A 135 13.30 13.81 -12.14
CA SER A 135 14.39 13.09 -11.45
C SER A 135 15.61 13.96 -11.12
N ILE A 136 15.66 15.19 -11.64
CA ILE A 136 16.74 16.15 -11.35
C ILE A 136 16.42 16.98 -10.11
N SER A 137 15.18 17.45 -9.99
CA SER A 137 14.73 18.32 -8.90
C SER A 137 13.98 17.60 -7.78
N GLU A 138 13.59 16.33 -8.02
CA GLU A 138 12.70 15.53 -7.17
C GLU A 138 11.30 16.16 -6.98
N GLU A 139 10.93 17.13 -7.83
CA GLU A 139 9.58 17.67 -7.85
C GLU A 139 8.56 16.62 -8.31
N ASN A 140 7.39 16.65 -7.69
CA ASN A 140 6.29 15.72 -7.93
C ASN A 140 6.71 14.24 -7.78
N ASP A 141 7.52 13.94 -6.77
CA ASP A 141 7.97 12.59 -6.44
C ASP A 141 6.85 11.71 -5.85
N ILE A 142 5.87 11.38 -6.69
CA ILE A 142 4.67 10.63 -6.34
C ILE A 142 4.32 9.66 -7.48
N ALA A 143 3.96 8.44 -7.10
CA ALA A 143 3.51 7.42 -8.01
C ALA A 143 2.43 6.54 -7.39
N LEU A 144 1.62 5.93 -8.26
CA LEU A 144 0.60 4.96 -7.89
C LEU A 144 0.92 3.59 -8.49
N LEU A 145 0.71 2.53 -7.71
CA LEU A 145 0.73 1.15 -8.17
C LEU A 145 -0.69 0.59 -8.12
N GLU A 146 -1.15 0.07 -9.25
CA GLU A 146 -2.34 -0.78 -9.32
C GLU A 146 -1.92 -2.23 -9.06
N LEU A 147 -2.57 -2.89 -8.12
CA LEU A 147 -2.34 -4.29 -7.80
C LEU A 147 -3.14 -5.20 -8.75
N ASP A 148 -2.58 -6.36 -9.09
CA ASP A 148 -3.23 -7.36 -9.96
C ASP A 148 -4.55 -7.89 -9.39
N GLN A 149 -4.66 -7.96 -8.06
CA GLN A 149 -5.88 -8.35 -7.33
C GLN A 149 -6.04 -7.53 -6.04
N PRO A 150 -7.28 -7.34 -5.55
CA PRO A 150 -7.51 -6.68 -4.27
C PRO A 150 -6.85 -7.41 -3.11
N VAL A 151 -6.37 -6.65 -2.13
CA VAL A 151 -6.04 -7.17 -0.81
C VAL A 151 -7.31 -7.45 -0.02
N GLN A 152 -7.18 -8.29 1.01
CA GLN A 152 -8.24 -8.54 1.98
C GLN A 152 -7.93 -7.77 3.27
N CYS A 153 -8.76 -6.80 3.65
CA CYS A 153 -8.51 -6.08 4.90
C CYS A 153 -8.66 -6.99 6.13
N SER A 154 -7.80 -6.75 7.12
CA SER A 154 -7.73 -7.47 8.40
C SER A 154 -7.23 -6.53 9.49
N TYR A 155 -6.95 -7.01 10.69
CA TYR A 155 -6.31 -6.17 11.72
C TYR A 155 -4.89 -5.72 11.36
N TYR A 156 -4.25 -6.41 10.41
CA TYR A 156 -2.88 -6.14 9.95
C TYR A 156 -2.84 -5.47 8.58
N VAL A 157 -3.98 -5.40 7.89
CA VAL A 157 -4.13 -4.81 6.55
C VAL A 157 -5.29 -3.84 6.57
N GLN A 158 -5.02 -2.55 6.47
CA GLN A 158 -6.02 -1.46 6.47
C GLN A 158 -5.59 -0.37 5.48
N LEU A 159 -6.52 0.49 5.11
CA LEU A 159 -6.26 1.61 4.20
C LEU A 159 -5.69 2.81 4.96
N ALA A 160 -4.73 3.51 4.37
CA ALA A 160 -4.34 4.86 4.77
C ALA A 160 -5.35 5.87 4.19
N CYS A 161 -5.64 6.94 4.93
CA CYS A 161 -6.43 8.03 4.39
C CYS A 161 -5.57 8.92 3.49
N VAL A 162 -6.13 9.31 2.34
CA VAL A 162 -5.56 10.39 1.52
C VAL A 162 -6.12 11.71 2.06
N PRO A 163 -5.27 12.68 2.44
CA PRO A 163 -5.75 13.95 2.97
C PRO A 163 -6.42 14.79 1.89
N ASP A 164 -7.34 15.66 2.32
CA ASP A 164 -7.87 16.72 1.47
C ASP A 164 -6.79 17.75 1.14
N ALA A 165 -6.88 18.37 -0.04
CA ALA A 165 -5.91 19.37 -0.51
C ALA A 165 -5.82 20.62 0.39
N SER A 166 -6.83 20.87 1.23
CA SER A 166 -6.84 21.96 2.22
C SER A 166 -6.02 21.66 3.48
N LEU A 167 -5.57 20.41 3.69
CA LEU A 167 -4.81 20.04 4.87
C LEU A 167 -3.45 20.74 4.89
N ARG A 168 -3.19 21.48 5.98
CA ARG A 168 -1.89 22.08 6.25
C ARG A 168 -1.08 21.18 7.17
N VAL A 169 -0.05 20.54 6.61
CA VAL A 169 0.85 19.64 7.36
C VAL A 169 1.47 20.34 8.58
N SER A 170 1.73 21.65 8.49
CA SER A 170 2.24 22.46 9.61
C SER A 170 1.32 22.54 10.82
N GLU A 171 0.04 22.22 10.65
CA GLU A 171 -0.96 22.21 11.72
C GLU A 171 -1.06 20.83 12.40
N LEU A 172 -0.37 19.81 11.87
CA LEU A 172 -0.31 18.49 12.48
C LEU A 172 0.64 18.49 13.67
N ALA A 173 0.16 18.02 14.82
CA ALA A 173 0.96 17.97 16.04
C ALA A 173 1.98 16.82 16.06
N THR A 174 1.70 15.71 15.37
CA THR A 174 2.57 14.52 15.38
C THR A 174 2.43 13.75 14.08
N CYS A 175 3.58 13.45 13.47
CA CYS A 175 3.69 12.61 12.28
C CYS A 175 4.56 11.40 12.60
N TYR A 176 4.35 10.32 11.85
CA TYR A 176 5.10 9.08 12.01
C TYR A 176 5.64 8.63 10.66
N VAL A 177 6.85 8.07 10.67
CA VAL A 177 7.46 7.41 9.53
C VAL A 177 7.77 5.98 9.94
N SER A 178 7.43 5.02 9.09
CA SER A 178 7.70 3.60 9.29
C SER A 178 8.23 2.98 8.00
N GLY A 179 9.07 1.96 8.14
CA GLY A 179 9.71 1.28 7.02
C GLY A 179 10.79 0.32 7.46
N TRP A 180 11.39 -0.39 6.49
CA TRP A 180 12.48 -1.35 6.69
C TRP A 180 13.84 -0.79 6.22
N GLY A 181 13.88 0.50 5.88
CA GLY A 181 15.10 1.19 5.46
C GLY A 181 16.04 1.50 6.62
N SER A 182 17.23 2.02 6.28
CA SER A 182 18.24 2.36 7.29
C SER A 182 17.72 3.39 8.28
N THR A 183 17.97 3.16 9.57
CA THR A 183 17.68 4.11 10.66
C THR A 183 18.72 5.24 10.75
N THR A 184 19.79 5.18 9.97
CA THR A 184 20.75 6.28 9.86
C THR A 184 20.14 7.42 9.04
N ALA A 185 19.87 8.55 9.70
CA ALA A 185 19.25 9.72 9.08
C ALA A 185 20.06 10.20 7.86
N ARG A 186 19.41 10.28 6.70
CA ARG A 186 19.87 11.11 5.57
C ARG A 186 19.10 12.43 5.45
N GLY A 187 18.19 12.70 6.39
CA GLY A 187 17.46 13.95 6.50
C GLY A 187 16.87 14.09 7.90
N GLU A 188 17.09 15.23 8.53
CA GLU A 188 16.44 15.58 9.79
C GLU A 188 14.96 15.88 9.50
N CYS A 189 14.05 15.11 10.10
CA CYS A 189 12.69 15.60 10.29
C CYS A 189 12.80 16.84 11.19
N PRO A 190 12.20 18.00 10.84
CA PRO A 190 12.21 19.16 11.72
C PRO A 190 11.57 18.76 13.04
N ALA A 191 12.39 18.70 14.10
CA ALA A 191 11.93 18.40 15.43
C ALA A 191 11.09 19.59 15.94
N GLY A 192 9.79 19.55 15.67
CA GLY A 192 8.82 20.32 16.41
C GLY A 192 8.75 19.78 17.84
N GLY A 193 9.59 20.32 18.73
CA GLY A 193 9.54 20.07 20.16
C GLY A 193 10.89 19.63 20.75
N GLN A 194 11.57 20.57 21.41
CA GLN A 194 12.77 20.31 22.19
C GLN A 194 12.50 19.27 23.28
N GLY A 195 13.29 18.20 23.28
CA GLY A 195 13.47 17.26 24.39
C GLY A 195 14.91 16.77 24.37
N PRO A 196 15.56 16.60 25.54
CA PRO A 196 17.01 16.43 25.61
C PRO A 196 17.46 15.07 25.03
N PRO A 197 18.70 15.01 24.51
CA PRO A 197 19.22 13.81 23.85
C PRO A 197 19.53 12.74 24.90
N HIS A 198 18.91 11.57 24.79
CA HIS A 198 19.37 10.38 25.50
C HIS A 198 19.97 9.38 24.52
N GLN A 199 21.27 9.14 24.71
CA GLN A 199 22.07 8.12 24.06
C GLN A 199 21.64 6.72 24.53
N ARG A 200 21.14 5.88 23.62
CA ARG A 200 21.71 4.58 23.21
C ARG A 200 20.70 3.78 22.39
#